data_AF-A0A3D8VFE6-F1
#
_entry.id   AF-A0A3D8VFE6-F1
#
_cell.length_a   1.000
_cell.length_b   1.000
_cell.length_c   1.000
_cell.angle_alpha   90.00
_cell.angle_beta   90.00
_cell.angle_gamma   90.00
#
_symmetry.space_group_name_H-M   'P 1'
#
loop_
_entity.id
_entity.type
_entity.pdbx_description
1 polymer ?
#
loop_
_entity_poly.entity_id
_entity_poly.type
_entity_poly.pdbx_seq_one_letter_code
_entity_poly.pdbx_strand_id
1 'polypeptide(L)' 'MDVAANPVERYVECFNSCGAAAQAAGISTEMLRRMRKRGYVTTRKRALIMARACSFRVDAIELLALSGVRRSPRGPRT' A
#
# COMPACT_ATOMS: atom_id res chain seq x y z
N MET A 1 -12.88 17.45 -3.10
CA MET A 1 -11.45 17.23 -3.37
C MET A 1 -11.23 15.74 -3.29
N ASP A 2 -11.07 15.09 -4.44
CA ASP A 2 -10.83 13.65 -4.55
C ASP A 2 -9.43 13.36 -3.98
N VAL A 3 -9.37 13.09 -2.67
CA VAL A 3 -8.17 12.58 -2.02
C VAL A 3 -7.98 11.20 -2.61
N ALA A 4 -7.17 11.09 -3.67
CA ALA A 4 -6.73 9.80 -4.17
C ALA A 4 -6.19 9.02 -2.97
N ALA A 5 -6.99 8.09 -2.46
CA ALA A 5 -6.83 7.53 -1.13
C ALA A 5 -5.42 6.96 -1.02
N ASN A 6 -4.67 7.47 -0.04
CA ASN A 6 -3.29 7.09 0.20
C ASN A 6 -3.16 5.56 0.17
N PRO A 7 -2.34 4.98 -0.73
CA PRO A 7 -2.26 3.53 -0.89
C PRO A 7 -1.80 2.82 0.39
N VAL A 8 -1.06 3.53 1.25
CA VAL A 8 -0.67 3.01 2.57
C VAL A 8 -1.86 2.97 3.53
N GLU A 9 -2.82 3.89 3.43
CA GLU A 9 -4.04 3.84 4.24
C GLU A 9 -4.97 2.72 3.80
N ARG A 10 -5.15 2.56 2.48
CA ARG A 10 -5.86 1.41 1.91
C ARG A 10 -5.23 0.08 2.32
N TYR A 11 -3.90 0.01 2.43
CA TYR A 11 -3.21 -1.15 2.97
C TYR A 11 -3.58 -1.42 4.44
N VAL A 12 -3.69 -0.38 5.26
CA VAL A 12 -4.03 -0.52 6.68
C VAL A 12 -5.48 -0.99 6.86
N GLU A 13 -6.41 -0.55 6.01
CA GLU A 13 -7.80 -1.01 5.99
C GLU A 13 -7.94 -2.52 5.74
N CYS A 14 -6.91 -3.18 5.20
CA CYS A 14 -6.89 -4.63 5.04
C CYS A 14 -6.81 -5.39 6.38
N PHE A 15 -6.53 -4.70 7.48
CA PHE A 15 -6.27 -5.28 8.80
C PHE A 15 -7.11 -4.61 9.88
N ASN A 16 -7.39 -5.34 10.96
CA ASN A 16 -8.18 -4.84 12.10
C ASN A 16 -7.45 -3.75 12.90
N SER A 17 -6.13 -3.64 12.79
CA SER A 17 -5.35 -2.62 13.51
C SER A 17 -4.05 -2.26 12.79
N CYS A 18 -3.51 -1.07 13.10
CA CYS A 18 -2.19 -0.66 12.63
C CYS A 18 -1.07 -1.60 13.11
N GLY A 19 -1.23 -2.22 14.28
CA GLY A 19 -0.27 -3.20 14.82
C GLY A 19 -0.24 -4.45 13.96
N ALA A 20 -1.41 -5.00 13.64
CA ALA A 20 -1.53 -6.17 12.77
C ALA A 20 -0.98 -5.89 11.35
N ALA A 21 -1.27 -4.71 10.80
CA ALA A 21 -0.74 -4.29 9.50
C ALA A 21 0.80 -4.19 9.51
N ALA A 22 1.40 -3.67 10.59
CA ALA A 22 2.85 -3.56 10.72
C ALA A 22 3.51 -4.94 10.88
N GLN A 23 2.91 -5.81 11.69
CA GLN A 23 3.36 -7.19 11.89
C GLN A 23 3.33 -8.00 10.59
N ALA A 24 2.24 -7.91 9.82
CA ALA A 24 2.10 -8.60 8.54
C ALA A 24 3.11 -8.11 7.48
N ALA A 25 3.52 -6.83 7.56
CA ALA A 25 4.58 -6.26 6.72
C ALA A 25 6.01 -6.52 7.24
N GLY A 26 6.16 -7.09 8.45
CA GLY A 26 7.46 -7.28 9.10
C GLY A 26 8.18 -5.96 9.41
N ILE A 27 7.44 -4.91 9.79
CA ILE A 27 7.99 -3.59 10.12
C ILE A 27 7.49 -3.10 11.49
N SER A 28 8.16 -2.08 12.04
CA SER A 28 7.66 -1.40 13.24
C SER A 28 6.42 -0.54 12.93
N THR A 29 5.55 -0.38 13.93
CA THR A 29 4.39 0.52 13.85
C THR A 29 4.78 1.97 13.58
N GLU A 30 5.94 2.39 14.09
CA GLU A 30 6.49 3.71 13.83
C GLU A 30 6.89 3.88 12.36
N MET A 31 7.54 2.87 11.76
CA MET A 31 7.85 2.87 10.34
C MET A 31 6.57 2.96 9.49
N LEU A 32 5.53 2.21 9.86
CA LEU A 32 4.24 2.27 9.20
C LEU A 32 3.60 3.68 9.31
N ARG A 33 3.65 4.32 10.47
CA ARG A 33 3.18 5.71 10.65
C ARG A 33 3.93 6.70 9.76
N ARG A 34 5.25 6.56 9.64
CA ARG A 34 6.07 7.41 8.74
C ARG A 34 5.66 7.19 7.27
N MET A 35 5.43 5.95 6.86
CA MET A 35 4.96 5.62 5.50
C MET A 35 3.57 6.19 5.23
N ARG A 36 2.64 6.07 6.18
CA ARG A 36 1.31 6.68 6.08
C ARG A 36 1.39 8.19 5.90
N LYS A 37 2.19 8.88 6.71
CA LYS A 37 2.38 10.34 6.59
C LYS A 37 2.96 10.74 5.23
N ARG A 38 3.86 9.91 4.66
CA ARG A 38 4.45 10.14 3.33
C ARG A 38 3.52 9.79 2.18
N GLY A 39 2.64 8.81 2.37
CA GLY A 39 1.74 8.29 1.36
C GLY A 39 2.30 7.18 0.48
N TYR A 40 3.50 6.69 0.76
CA TYR A 40 4.16 5.66 -0.06
C TYR A 40 5.27 4.91 0.67
N VAL A 41 5.73 3.84 0.03
CA VAL A 41 6.79 2.94 0.45
C VAL A 41 8.01 3.15 -0.44
N THR A 42 9.21 3.14 0.13
CA THR A 42 10.44 3.50 -0.60
C THR A 42 11.09 2.37 -1.38
N THR A 43 10.72 1.11 -1.12
CA THR A 43 11.42 -0.04 -1.72
C THR A 43 10.43 -1.03 -2.32
N ARG A 44 10.78 -1.56 -3.50
CA ARG A 44 9.95 -2.52 -4.22
C ARG A 44 9.69 -3.79 -3.43
N LYS A 45 10.73 -4.32 -2.77
CA LYS A 45 10.62 -5.50 -1.91
C LYS A 45 9.53 -5.30 -0.84
N ARG A 46 9.48 -4.12 -0.23
CA ARG A 46 8.52 -3.83 0.83
C ARG A 46 7.11 -3.64 0.30
N ALA A 47 6.97 -2.96 -0.82
CA ALA A 47 5.69 -2.83 -1.49
C ALA A 47 5.11 -4.21 -1.89
N LEU A 48 5.94 -5.14 -2.35
CA LEU A 48 5.53 -6.51 -2.66
C LEU A 48 5.10 -7.29 -1.40
N ILE A 49 5.84 -7.17 -0.30
CA ILE A 49 5.48 -7.80 0.98
C ILE A 49 4.12 -7.27 1.47
N MET A 50 3.94 -5.94 1.47
CA MET A 50 2.69 -5.30 1.89
C MET A 50 1.52 -5.68 0.96
N ALA A 51 1.71 -5.64 -0.35
CA ALA A 51 0.70 -6.07 -1.31
C ALA A 51 0.28 -7.53 -1.06
N ARG A 52 1.25 -8.44 -0.88
CA ARG A 52 0.98 -9.85 -0.56
C ARG A 52 0.24 -10.01 0.76
N ALA A 53 0.62 -9.27 1.80
CA ALA A 53 -0.02 -9.31 3.11
C ALA A 53 -1.50 -8.86 3.05
N CYS A 54 -1.84 -7.95 2.14
CA CYS A 54 -3.22 -7.54 1.86
C CYS A 54 -3.89 -8.38 0.75
N SER A 55 -3.32 -9.52 0.33
CA SER A 55 -3.85 -10.35 -0.77
C SER A 55 -4.02 -9.59 -2.09
N PHE A 56 -3.12 -8.65 -2.37
CA PHE A 56 -3.08 -7.81 -3.58
C PHE A 56 -4.32 -6.94 -3.82
N ARG A 57 -5.13 -6.63 -2.80
CA ARG A 57 -6.17 -5.58 -2.89
C ARG A 57 -5.57 -4.17 -3.08
N VAL A 58 -4.30 -4.00 -2.74
CA VAL A 58 -3.47 -2.83 -3.05
C VAL A 58 -2.24 -3.31 -3.82
N ASP A 59 -2.00 -2.74 -5.00
CA ASP A 59 -0.85 -3.10 -5.85
C ASP A 59 0.45 -2.53 -5.25
N ALA A 60 1.54 -3.29 -5.37
CA ALA A 60 2.87 -2.84 -4.98
C ALA A 60 3.32 -1.58 -5.76
N ILE A 61 2.83 -1.38 -6.98
CA ILE A 61 3.14 -0.20 -7.79
C ILE A 61 2.45 1.05 -7.24
N GLU A 62 1.21 0.91 -6.77
CA GLU A 62 0.49 2.00 -6.09
C GLU A 62 1.22 2.39 -4.81
N LEU A 63 1.65 1.40 -4.02
CA LEU A 63 2.42 1.61 -2.79
C LEU A 63 3.77 2.30 -3.01
N LEU A 64 4.39 2.18 -4.18
CA LEU A 64 5.71 2.75 -4.48
C LEU A 64 5.71 4.25 -4.79
N ALA A 65 4.56 4.95 -4.75
CA ALA A 65 4.41 6.31 -5.33
C ALA A 65 4.85 6.40 -6.79
N LEU A 66 4.88 5.26 -7.50
CA LEU A 66 4.97 5.26 -8.97
C LEU A 66 3.64 5.68 -9.62
N SER A 67 2.68 6.15 -8.81
CA SER A 67 1.34 6.61 -9.16
C SER A 67 1.30 7.92 -9.96
N GLY A 68 2.44 8.47 -10.40
CA GLY A 68 2.46 9.29 -11.62
C GLY A 68 1.99 8.50 -12.85
N VAL A 69 2.10 7.18 -12.81
CA VAL A 69 1.44 6.25 -13.73
C VAL A 69 0.14 5.80 -13.09
N ARG A 70 -0.94 6.59 -13.25
CA ARG A 70 -2.29 6.03 -13.19
C ARG A 70 -2.33 4.91 -14.20
N ARG A 71 -2.24 3.65 -13.77
CA ARG A 71 -2.59 2.55 -14.65
C ARG A 71 -4.07 2.71 -14.93
N SER A 72 -4.37 3.13 -16.16
CA SER A 72 -5.69 2.96 -16.76
C SER A 72 -6.19 1.56 -16.41
N PRO A 73 -7.47 1.39 -16.01
CA PRO A 73 -7.99 0.09 -15.64
C PRO A 73 -7.63 -0.88 -16.76
N ARG A 74 -6.93 -1.98 -16.42
CA ARG A 74 -6.79 -3.08 -17.38
C ARG A 74 -8.22 -3.48 -17.75
N GLY A 75 -8.59 -3.17 -18.99
CA GLY A 75 -9.86 -3.60 -19.57
C GLY A 75 -9.98 -5.12 -19.49
N PRO A 76 -11.21 -5.64 -19.56
CA PRO A 76 -11.47 -7.06 -19.42
C PRO A 76 -10.67 -7.82 -20.49
N ARG A 77 -9.92 -8.85 -20.06
CA ARG A 77 -9.41 -9.88 -20.96
C ARG A 77 -10.59 -10.74 -21.39
N THR A 78 -11.16 -10.42 -22.55
CA THR A 78 -11.94 -11.35 -23.38
C THR A 78 -11.01 -12.37 -24.01
#